data_AF-A0A0C3Q7D6-F1
#
_entry.id   AF-A0A0C3Q7D6-F1
#
_cell.length_a   1.000
_cell.length_b   1.000
_cell.length_c   1.000
_cell.angle_alpha   90.00
_cell.angle_beta   90.00
_cell.angle_gamma   90.00
#
_symmetry.space_group_name_H-M   'P 1'
#
loop_
_entity.id
_entity.type
_entity.pdbx_description
1 polymer ?
#
loop_
_entity_poly.entity_id
_entity_poly.type
_entity_poly.pdbx_seq_one_letter_code
_entity_poly.pdbx_strand_id
1 'polypeptide(L)'
;MAMKLQQEFVEEDLILHARFSQLLATSQQTFECGICMETHPEDMVATVSGCSHDFCRECLTAHVRTALEGMKFPVICPICSTKQTKAGAYKGGVLTQGNVQMLGVSEEDYERWIEFELASHSVLIDCQKCKASMHVDRRDLQETPIITCPVCTCRSMWCRECQQSVESLSTEDHSCDGTKELDKLATQQRWQRCPGCQTLVERTMGCSTMTVRIGRLRRKSMWYLLIPVLESP
;
A
#
# COMPACT_ATOMS: atom_id res chain seq x y z
N MET A 1 -62.31 -18.79 48.20
CA MET A 1 -62.16 -19.22 46.79
C MET A 1 -61.26 -18.27 46.02
N ALA A 2 -61.51 -16.94 46.05
CA ALA A 2 -60.68 -15.94 45.37
C ALA A 2 -59.19 -15.93 45.77
N MET A 3 -58.86 -15.99 47.07
CA MET A 3 -57.46 -16.01 47.53
C MET A 3 -56.67 -17.24 47.05
N LYS A 4 -57.35 -18.38 46.85
CA LYS A 4 -56.71 -19.63 46.41
C LYS A 4 -56.33 -19.54 44.93
N LEU A 5 -57.26 -19.05 44.09
CA LEU A 5 -56.97 -18.73 42.70
C LEU A 5 -55.83 -17.71 42.58
N GLN A 6 -55.82 -16.70 43.44
CA GLN A 6 -54.78 -15.67 43.38
C GLN A 6 -53.39 -16.22 43.74
N GLN A 7 -53.30 -17.18 44.66
CA GLN A 7 -52.04 -17.88 44.96
C GLN A 7 -51.59 -18.76 43.78
N GLU A 8 -52.52 -19.48 43.16
CA GLU A 8 -52.24 -20.31 41.98
C GLU A 8 -51.69 -19.47 40.83
N PHE A 9 -52.32 -18.32 40.51
CA PHE A 9 -51.83 -17.43 39.45
C PHE A 9 -50.42 -16.89 39.71
N VAL A 10 -50.08 -16.55 40.96
CA VAL A 10 -48.74 -16.05 41.31
C VAL A 10 -47.70 -17.16 41.17
N GLU A 11 -48.04 -18.39 41.54
CA GLU A 11 -47.16 -19.55 41.39
C GLU A 11 -46.92 -19.88 39.91
N GLU A 12 -47.97 -19.87 39.09
CA GLU A 12 -47.87 -20.08 37.65
C GLU A 12 -47.03 -18.98 36.98
N ASP A 13 -47.22 -17.72 37.36
CA ASP A 13 -46.46 -16.59 36.80
C ASP A 13 -44.97 -16.70 37.14
N LEU A 14 -44.62 -17.08 38.36
CA LEU A 14 -43.24 -17.36 38.78
C LEU A 14 -42.60 -18.49 37.96
N ILE A 15 -43.35 -19.58 37.74
CA ILE A 15 -42.89 -20.71 36.93
C ILE A 15 -42.69 -20.29 35.47
N LEU A 16 -43.61 -19.50 34.93
CA LEU A 16 -43.55 -19.00 33.56
C LEU A 16 -42.32 -18.11 33.34
N HIS A 17 -42.07 -17.17 34.26
CA HIS A 17 -40.90 -16.28 34.23
C HIS A 17 -39.59 -17.07 34.36
N ALA A 18 -39.52 -18.05 35.26
CA ALA A 18 -38.36 -18.90 35.42
C ALA A 18 -38.06 -19.69 34.12
N ARG A 19 -39.07 -20.30 33.50
CA ARG A 19 -38.92 -21.02 32.23
C ARG A 19 -38.49 -20.11 31.09
N PHE A 20 -39.08 -18.93 30.99
CA PHE A 20 -38.71 -17.93 29.97
C PHE A 20 -37.24 -17.49 30.13
N SER A 21 -36.79 -17.25 31.36
CA SER A 21 -35.39 -16.90 31.63
C SER A 21 -34.41 -18.02 31.23
N GLN A 22 -34.78 -19.29 31.45
CA GLN A 22 -33.98 -20.44 31.01
C GLN A 22 -33.90 -20.55 29.49
N LEU A 23 -35.02 -20.36 28.78
CA LEU A 23 -35.05 -20.37 27.32
C LEU A 23 -34.15 -19.28 26.72
N LEU A 24 -34.21 -18.06 27.27
CA LEU A 24 -33.34 -16.95 26.85
C LEU A 24 -31.86 -17.23 27.11
N ALA A 25 -31.53 -17.85 28.26
CA ALA A 25 -30.15 -18.21 28.58
C ALA A 25 -29.56 -19.28 27.64
N THR A 26 -30.40 -20.14 27.08
CA THR A 26 -30.00 -21.17 26.10
C THR A 26 -30.18 -20.75 24.64
N SER A 27 -30.71 -19.55 24.38
CA SER A 27 -30.89 -19.03 23.03
C SER A 27 -29.54 -18.86 22.36
N GLN A 28 -29.41 -19.35 21.12
CA GLN A 28 -28.25 -19.03 20.30
C GLN A 28 -28.18 -17.51 20.11
N GLN A 29 -26.99 -16.94 20.30
CA GLN A 29 -26.73 -15.56 19.93
C GLN A 29 -26.80 -15.44 18.40
N THR A 30 -27.32 -14.31 17.94
CA THR A 30 -27.54 -14.06 16.52
C THR A 30 -26.99 -12.70 16.14
N PHE A 31 -26.57 -12.57 14.89
CA PHE A 31 -26.08 -11.32 14.31
C PHE A 31 -26.79 -11.02 12.99
N GLU A 32 -26.78 -9.75 12.59
CA GLU A 32 -27.32 -9.32 11.29
C GLU A 32 -26.20 -9.19 10.27
N CYS A 33 -26.34 -9.83 9.12
CA CYS A 33 -25.35 -9.77 8.04
C CYS A 33 -25.44 -8.44 7.27
N GLY A 34 -24.34 -7.71 7.16
CA GLY A 34 -24.30 -6.41 6.45
C GLY A 34 -24.46 -6.47 4.92
N ILE A 35 -24.69 -7.64 4.32
CA ILE A 35 -24.91 -7.82 2.87
C ILE A 35 -26.37 -8.22 2.59
N CYS A 36 -26.83 -9.35 3.13
CA CYS A 36 -28.21 -9.81 2.92
C CYS A 36 -29.23 -9.18 3.88
N MET A 37 -28.77 -8.53 4.96
CA MET A 37 -29.63 -7.95 6.02
C MET A 37 -30.49 -8.99 6.74
N GLU A 38 -30.06 -10.27 6.73
CA GLU A 38 -30.73 -11.37 7.43
C GLU A 38 -30.03 -11.68 8.77
N THR A 39 -30.79 -12.26 9.70
CA THR A 39 -30.31 -12.68 11.01
C THR A 39 -29.79 -14.12 10.95
N HIS A 40 -28.53 -14.32 11.35
CA HIS A 40 -27.86 -15.63 11.36
C HIS A 40 -27.32 -15.95 12.76
N PRO A 41 -27.14 -17.23 13.10
CA PRO A 41 -26.48 -17.62 14.35
C PRO A 41 -25.00 -17.23 14.33
N GLU A 42 -24.46 -16.83 15.48
CA GLU A 42 -23.07 -16.36 15.59
C GLU A 42 -22.02 -17.43 15.25
N ASP A 43 -22.37 -18.71 15.29
CA ASP A 43 -21.48 -19.80 14.88
C ASP A 43 -21.20 -19.84 13.36
N MET A 44 -22.04 -19.16 12.57
CA MET A 44 -21.88 -18.99 11.12
C MET A 44 -21.28 -17.64 10.73
N VAL A 45 -20.74 -16.88 11.69
CA VAL A 45 -20.13 -15.58 11.41
C VAL A 45 -18.79 -15.73 10.69
N ALA A 46 -18.59 -14.95 9.65
CA ALA A 46 -17.31 -14.80 8.98
C ALA A 46 -16.81 -13.35 9.13
N THR A 47 -15.80 -13.17 9.97
CA THR A 47 -15.21 -11.86 10.26
C THR A 47 -14.01 -11.58 9.37
N VAL A 48 -13.99 -10.41 8.73
CA VAL A 48 -12.85 -10.00 7.89
C VAL A 48 -11.70 -9.43 8.73
N SER A 49 -10.50 -9.94 8.49
CA SER A 49 -9.27 -9.49 9.15
C SER A 49 -8.99 -8.01 8.86
N GLY A 50 -8.68 -7.23 9.92
CA GLY A 50 -8.29 -5.83 9.81
C GLY A 50 -9.43 -4.79 9.82
N CYS A 51 -10.69 -5.19 9.71
CA CYS A 51 -11.83 -4.26 9.83
C CYS A 51 -13.00 -4.74 10.70
N SER A 52 -12.92 -5.96 11.26
CA SER A 52 -13.92 -6.56 12.18
C SER A 52 -15.37 -6.46 11.68
N HIS A 53 -15.58 -6.48 10.36
CA HIS A 53 -16.91 -6.54 9.78
C HIS A 53 -17.32 -8.00 9.62
N ASP A 54 -18.56 -8.27 10.03
CA ASP A 54 -19.15 -9.60 10.09
C ASP A 54 -20.15 -9.83 8.96
N PHE A 55 -20.10 -11.04 8.41
CA PHE A 55 -20.93 -11.48 7.30
C PHE A 55 -21.36 -12.92 7.52
N CYS A 56 -22.50 -13.31 6.96
CA CYS A 56 -22.80 -14.73 6.83
C CYS A 56 -21.85 -15.36 5.78
N ARG A 57 -21.53 -16.64 5.99
CA ARG A 57 -20.58 -17.39 5.13
C ARG A 57 -20.98 -17.39 3.67
N GLU A 58 -22.28 -17.48 3.38
CA GLU A 58 -22.81 -17.51 2.02
C GLU A 58 -22.53 -16.20 1.28
N CYS A 59 -22.84 -15.06 1.90
CA CYS A 59 -22.60 -13.74 1.30
C CYS A 59 -21.11 -13.48 1.08
N LEU A 60 -20.25 -13.83 2.04
CA LEU A 60 -18.81 -13.60 1.90
C LEU A 60 -18.19 -14.54 0.87
N THR A 61 -18.66 -15.79 0.78
CA THR A 61 -18.26 -16.75 -0.27
C THR A 61 -18.65 -16.26 -1.65
N ALA A 62 -19.89 -15.80 -1.83
CA ALA A 62 -20.35 -15.25 -3.10
C ALA A 62 -19.53 -14.03 -3.52
N HIS A 63 -19.21 -13.14 -2.57
CA HIS A 63 -18.34 -11.98 -2.81
C HIS A 63 -16.94 -12.38 -3.29
N VAL A 64 -16.31 -13.37 -2.64
CA VAL A 64 -15.01 -13.90 -3.07
C VAL A 64 -15.09 -14.43 -4.50
N ARG A 65 -16.09 -15.26 -4.81
CA ARG A 65 -16.28 -15.80 -6.16
C ARG A 65 -16.40 -14.70 -7.21
N THR A 66 -17.30 -13.74 -6.99
CA THR A 66 -17.49 -12.61 -7.93
C THR A 66 -16.23 -11.76 -8.08
N ALA A 67 -15.44 -11.59 -7.00
CA ALA A 67 -14.17 -10.87 -7.07
C ALA A 67 -13.13 -11.62 -7.91
N LEU A 68 -13.03 -12.95 -7.76
CA LEU A 68 -12.13 -13.80 -8.56
C LEU A 68 -12.54 -13.83 -10.04
N GLU A 69 -13.83 -13.97 -10.35
CA GLU A 69 -14.36 -13.89 -11.72
C GLU A 69 -14.06 -12.53 -12.36
N GLY A 70 -14.12 -11.46 -11.58
CA GLY A 70 -13.77 -10.10 -12.01
C GLY A 70 -12.28 -9.78 -12.05
N MET A 71 -11.39 -10.76 -11.77
CA MET A 71 -9.93 -10.57 -11.64
C MET A 71 -9.54 -9.46 -10.65
N LYS A 72 -10.33 -9.25 -9.60
CA LYS A 72 -10.12 -8.20 -8.59
C LYS A 72 -9.37 -8.79 -7.40
N PHE A 73 -8.05 -8.62 -7.41
CA PHE A 73 -7.17 -9.00 -6.31
C PHE A 73 -6.29 -7.82 -5.88
N PRO A 74 -6.08 -7.56 -4.58
CA PRO A 74 -6.60 -8.31 -3.42
C PRO A 74 -8.11 -8.11 -3.18
N VAL A 75 -8.77 -9.14 -2.63
CA VAL A 75 -10.22 -9.07 -2.35
C VAL A 75 -10.47 -8.24 -1.10
N ILE A 76 -11.09 -7.09 -1.32
CA ILE A 76 -11.41 -6.09 -0.30
C ILE A 76 -12.72 -6.43 0.42
N CYS A 77 -12.80 -6.13 1.73
CA CYS A 77 -14.04 -6.22 2.50
C CYS A 77 -15.18 -5.45 1.81
N PRO A 78 -16.37 -6.07 1.61
CA PRO A 78 -17.52 -5.45 0.94
C PRO A 78 -17.90 -4.08 1.52
N ILE A 79 -17.94 -3.97 2.84
CA ILE A 79 -18.31 -2.73 3.54
C ILE A 79 -17.19 -1.69 3.42
N CYS A 80 -15.92 -2.09 3.60
CA CYS A 80 -14.80 -1.17 3.47
C CYS A 80 -14.61 -0.64 2.04
N SER A 81 -14.94 -1.43 1.03
CA SER A 81 -14.85 -1.04 -0.39
C SER A 81 -15.59 0.27 -0.68
N THR A 82 -16.71 0.49 0.01
CA THR A 82 -17.56 1.67 -0.18
C THR A 82 -17.02 2.95 0.49
N LYS A 83 -16.07 2.83 1.43
CA LYS A 83 -15.54 3.94 2.22
C LYS A 83 -14.14 4.33 1.74
N GLN A 84 -14.03 4.82 0.50
CA GLN A 84 -12.78 5.45 0.05
C GLN A 84 -12.59 6.81 0.71
N THR A 85 -11.56 6.97 1.56
CA THR A 85 -11.21 8.29 2.09
C THR A 85 -10.43 9.11 1.07
N LYS A 86 -10.68 10.43 1.03
CA LYS A 86 -10.11 11.42 0.08
C LYS A 86 -8.56 11.49 0.03
N ALA A 87 -7.85 10.75 0.88
CA ALA A 87 -6.39 10.76 0.99
C ALA A 87 -5.69 9.57 0.30
N GLY A 88 -6.40 8.73 -0.47
CA GLY A 88 -5.80 7.64 -1.24
C GLY A 88 -5.21 6.48 -0.42
N ALA A 89 -5.17 6.60 0.92
CA ALA A 89 -4.76 5.52 1.82
C ALA A 89 -5.97 4.60 2.11
N TYR A 90 -5.91 3.37 1.61
CA TYR A 90 -6.92 2.35 1.87
C TYR A 90 -6.78 1.84 3.32
N LYS A 91 -7.71 2.25 4.20
CA LYS A 91 -7.86 1.72 5.58
C LYS A 91 -9.04 0.75 5.67
N GLY A 92 -9.05 -0.26 4.80
CA GLY A 92 -10.07 -1.29 4.80
C GLY A 92 -9.48 -2.67 5.08
N GLY A 93 -10.30 -3.59 5.60
CA GLY A 93 -9.91 -4.98 5.75
C GLY A 93 -9.77 -5.66 4.40
N VAL A 94 -8.81 -6.57 4.29
CA VAL A 94 -8.57 -7.41 3.11
C VAL A 94 -8.83 -8.85 3.53
N LEU A 95 -9.50 -9.61 2.68
CA LEU A 95 -9.67 -11.04 2.93
C LEU A 95 -8.32 -11.74 2.76
N THR A 96 -7.90 -12.49 3.77
CA THR A 96 -6.69 -13.30 3.73
C THR A 96 -7.00 -14.72 3.28
N GLN A 97 -5.96 -15.48 2.91
CA GLN A 97 -6.10 -16.92 2.63
C GLN A 97 -6.81 -17.66 3.77
N GLY A 98 -6.52 -17.32 5.04
CA GLY A 98 -7.19 -17.91 6.21
C GLY A 98 -8.69 -17.60 6.27
N ASN A 99 -9.11 -16.39 5.85
CA ASN A 99 -10.54 -16.09 5.74
C ASN A 99 -11.23 -16.97 4.70
N VAL A 100 -10.58 -17.20 3.55
CA VAL A 100 -11.15 -18.00 2.45
C VAL A 100 -11.24 -19.48 2.82
N GLN A 101 -10.24 -20.04 3.51
CA GLN A 101 -10.28 -21.42 4.00
C GLN A 101 -11.46 -21.65 4.96
N MET A 102 -11.69 -20.72 5.88
CA MET A 102 -12.76 -20.83 6.88
C MET A 102 -14.17 -20.71 6.28
N LEU A 103 -14.32 -20.06 5.13
CA LEU A 103 -15.60 -19.89 4.46
C LEU A 103 -16.16 -21.19 3.91
N GLY A 104 -15.31 -22.16 3.56
CA GLY A 104 -15.71 -23.38 2.88
C GLY A 104 -16.06 -23.13 1.40
N VAL A 105 -15.25 -22.31 0.73
CA VAL A 105 -15.32 -22.13 -0.73
C VAL A 105 -15.09 -23.45 -1.46
N SER A 106 -15.52 -23.56 -2.73
CA SER A 106 -15.23 -24.75 -3.54
C SER A 106 -13.73 -24.90 -3.77
N GLU A 107 -13.28 -26.13 -4.04
CA GLU A 107 -11.88 -26.43 -4.35
C GLU A 107 -11.39 -25.61 -5.56
N GLU A 108 -12.20 -25.51 -6.61
CA GLU A 108 -11.89 -24.71 -7.81
C GLU A 108 -11.70 -23.21 -7.50
N ASP A 109 -12.56 -22.62 -6.64
CA ASP A 109 -12.44 -21.21 -6.26
C ASP A 109 -11.24 -20.98 -5.35
N TYR A 110 -10.89 -21.97 -4.51
CA TYR A 110 -9.70 -21.93 -3.66
C TYR A 110 -8.40 -22.04 -4.47
N GLU A 111 -8.32 -22.95 -5.43
CA GLU A 111 -7.16 -23.05 -6.34
C GLU A 111 -6.97 -21.74 -7.11
N ARG A 112 -8.06 -21.18 -7.65
CA ARG A 112 -8.04 -19.88 -8.33
C ARG A 112 -7.54 -18.78 -7.39
N TRP A 113 -7.97 -18.77 -6.13
CA TRP A 113 -7.46 -17.83 -5.13
C TRP A 113 -5.94 -17.92 -4.98
N ILE A 114 -5.38 -19.14 -4.85
CA ILE A 114 -3.93 -19.35 -4.73
C ILE A 114 -3.19 -18.82 -5.96
N GLU A 115 -3.71 -19.08 -7.15
CA GLU A 115 -3.12 -18.55 -8.39
C GLU A 115 -3.09 -17.02 -8.40
N PHE A 116 -4.20 -16.37 -8.02
CA PHE A 116 -4.26 -14.91 -7.90
C PHE A 116 -3.32 -14.37 -6.83
N GLU A 117 -3.24 -15.03 -5.68
CA GLU A 117 -2.34 -14.65 -4.58
C GLU A 117 -0.88 -14.71 -5.05
N LEU A 118 -0.46 -15.80 -5.67
CA LEU A 118 0.88 -15.93 -6.26
C LEU A 118 1.15 -14.89 -7.35
N ALA A 119 0.19 -14.66 -8.25
CA ALA A 119 0.30 -13.63 -9.29
C ALA A 119 0.39 -12.21 -8.69
N SER A 120 -0.27 -11.96 -7.56
CA SER A 120 -0.22 -10.68 -6.83
C SER A 120 1.11 -10.43 -6.11
N HIS A 121 1.93 -11.47 -5.92
CA HIS A 121 3.29 -11.35 -5.41
C HIS A 121 4.32 -11.27 -6.54
N SER A 122 3.96 -11.65 -7.76
CA SER A 122 4.87 -11.64 -8.89
C SER A 122 4.68 -10.41 -9.78
N VAL A 123 5.78 -9.80 -10.24
CA VAL A 123 5.79 -8.69 -11.21
C VAL A 123 6.70 -9.07 -12.37
N LEU A 124 6.21 -8.93 -13.60
CA LEU A 124 7.04 -9.05 -14.78
C LEU A 124 7.91 -7.79 -14.92
N ILE A 125 9.23 -7.97 -15.00
CA ILE A 125 10.18 -6.90 -15.31
C ILE A 125 10.90 -7.20 -16.61
N ASP A 126 11.15 -6.15 -17.38
CA ASP A 126 11.89 -6.22 -18.64
C ASP A 126 13.28 -5.64 -18.48
N CYS A 127 14.29 -6.42 -18.88
CA CYS A 127 15.66 -5.91 -18.90
C CYS A 127 15.91 -5.11 -20.18
N GLN A 128 16.29 -3.84 -20.06
CA GLN A 128 16.57 -3.00 -21.24
C GLN A 128 17.79 -3.43 -22.04
N LYS A 129 18.75 -4.13 -21.41
CA LYS A 129 20.00 -4.58 -22.03
C LYS A 129 19.83 -5.90 -22.78
N CYS A 130 19.29 -6.95 -22.13
CA CYS A 130 19.13 -8.26 -22.76
C CYS A 130 17.74 -8.54 -23.34
N LYS A 131 16.76 -7.65 -23.13
CA LYS A 131 15.36 -7.78 -23.58
C LYS A 131 14.63 -9.03 -23.07
N ALA A 132 15.18 -9.71 -22.07
CA ALA A 132 14.49 -10.79 -21.40
C ALA A 132 13.44 -10.22 -20.43
N SER A 133 12.32 -10.94 -20.30
CA SER A 133 11.24 -10.65 -19.34
C SER A 133 11.25 -11.71 -18.25
N MET A 134 11.25 -11.28 -16.99
CA MET A 134 11.38 -12.16 -15.83
C MET A 134 10.39 -11.79 -14.75
N HIS A 135 9.88 -12.80 -14.05
CA HIS A 135 9.07 -12.60 -12.87
C HIS A 135 9.97 -12.38 -11.65
N VAL A 136 9.72 -11.30 -10.91
CA VAL A 136 10.36 -10.98 -9.63
C VAL A 136 9.31 -10.76 -8.55
N ASP A 137 9.73 -10.90 -7.30
CA ASP A 137 8.85 -10.62 -6.17
C ASP A 137 8.55 -9.11 -6.08
N ARG A 138 7.26 -8.78 -5.92
CA ARG A 138 6.73 -7.41 -5.86
C ARG A 138 7.26 -6.66 -4.65
N ARG A 139 7.43 -7.32 -3.51
CA ARG A 139 7.95 -6.71 -2.27
C ARG A 139 9.43 -6.37 -2.45
N ASP A 140 10.23 -7.30 -2.95
CA ASP A 140 11.65 -7.05 -3.22
C ASP A 140 11.83 -5.88 -4.19
N LEU A 141 10.98 -5.82 -5.22
CA LEU A 141 10.93 -4.72 -6.19
C LEU A 141 10.48 -3.38 -5.57
N GLN A 142 9.72 -3.39 -4.46
CA GLN A 142 9.30 -2.18 -3.75
C GLN A 142 10.35 -1.69 -2.76
N GLU A 143 11.11 -2.60 -2.14
CA GLU A 143 12.15 -2.26 -1.17
C GLU A 143 13.44 -1.77 -1.84
N THR A 144 13.73 -2.26 -3.06
CA THR A 144 14.95 -1.92 -3.79
C THR A 144 14.68 -0.95 -4.95
N PRO A 145 15.23 0.28 -4.91
CA PRO A 145 15.05 1.25 -6.01
C PRO A 145 15.91 0.90 -7.23
N ILE A 146 17.01 0.18 -7.04
CA ILE A 146 17.89 -0.29 -8.11
C ILE A 146 17.66 -1.78 -8.32
N ILE A 147 17.30 -2.15 -9.54
CA ILE A 147 17.01 -3.52 -9.95
C ILE A 147 18.25 -4.08 -10.65
N THR A 148 18.66 -5.29 -10.28
CA THR A 148 19.69 -6.05 -11.00
C THR A 148 19.05 -7.10 -11.87
N CYS A 149 19.49 -7.22 -13.13
CA CYS A 149 18.98 -8.23 -14.05
C CYS A 149 19.22 -9.64 -13.46
N PRO A 150 18.16 -10.45 -13.25
CA PRO A 150 18.31 -11.81 -12.71
C PRO A 150 19.04 -12.77 -13.65
N VAL A 151 19.11 -12.43 -14.94
CA VAL A 151 19.82 -13.25 -15.94
C VAL A 151 21.32 -13.19 -15.66
N CYS A 152 21.90 -14.32 -15.25
CA CYS A 152 23.30 -14.46 -14.81
C CYS A 152 24.34 -13.92 -15.82
N THR A 153 24.02 -13.96 -17.11
CA THR A 153 24.89 -13.48 -18.20
C THR A 153 24.77 -11.97 -18.45
N CYS A 154 23.72 -11.31 -17.98
CA CYS A 154 23.47 -9.89 -18.23
C CYS A 154 23.89 -9.01 -17.04
N ARG A 155 23.33 -9.31 -15.85
CA ARG A 155 23.56 -8.59 -14.57
C ARG A 155 23.60 -7.06 -14.66
N SER A 156 22.93 -6.46 -15.65
CA SER A 156 22.83 -5.00 -15.73
C SER A 156 21.95 -4.45 -14.62
N MET A 157 22.24 -3.24 -14.16
CA MET A 157 21.49 -2.58 -13.11
C MET A 157 20.76 -1.36 -13.66
N TRP A 158 19.54 -1.10 -13.20
CA TRP A 158 18.77 0.08 -13.57
C TRP A 158 17.86 0.55 -12.43
N CYS A 159 17.51 1.83 -12.44
CA CYS A 159 16.53 2.38 -11.50
C CYS A 159 15.12 1.94 -11.87
N ARG A 160 14.35 1.47 -10.89
CA ARG A 160 12.94 1.12 -11.00
C ARG A 160 12.08 2.28 -11.50
N GLU A 161 12.32 3.48 -10.97
CA GLU A 161 11.42 4.63 -11.11
C GLU A 161 11.61 5.32 -12.47
N CYS A 162 12.86 5.66 -12.82
CA CYS A 162 13.18 6.35 -14.08
C CYS A 162 13.65 5.41 -15.19
N GLN A 163 13.82 4.12 -14.90
CA GLN A 163 14.30 3.12 -15.85
C GLN A 163 15.70 3.42 -16.43
N GLN A 164 16.51 4.28 -15.82
CA GLN A 164 17.86 4.55 -16.32
C GLN A 164 18.88 3.51 -15.81
N SER A 165 19.80 3.11 -16.68
CA SER A 165 20.93 2.24 -16.32
C SER A 165 21.82 2.90 -15.27
N VAL A 166 22.28 2.13 -14.29
CA VAL A 166 23.17 2.59 -13.22
C VAL A 166 24.39 1.68 -13.10
N GLU A 167 25.49 2.23 -12.60
CA GLU A 167 26.78 1.52 -12.46
C GLU A 167 26.98 0.94 -11.04
N SER A 168 26.24 1.43 -10.05
CA SER A 168 26.30 0.98 -8.66
C SER A 168 24.90 0.70 -8.11
N LEU A 169 24.85 -0.12 -7.05
CA LEU A 169 23.63 -0.37 -6.28
C LEU A 169 23.30 0.79 -5.32
N SER A 170 24.17 1.81 -5.25
CA SER A 170 23.98 2.94 -4.35
C SER A 170 22.95 3.92 -4.95
N THR A 171 22.01 4.36 -4.13
CA THR A 171 21.13 5.48 -4.48
C THR A 171 21.86 6.83 -4.39
N GLU A 172 23.10 6.84 -3.90
CA GLU A 172 23.95 8.02 -3.76
C GLU A 172 24.55 8.46 -5.10
N ASP A 173 24.69 7.55 -6.06
CA ASP A 173 25.26 7.87 -7.38
C ASP A 173 24.22 8.25 -8.44
N HIS A 174 22.95 7.91 -8.20
CA HIS A 174 21.83 8.12 -9.12
C HIS A 174 20.80 9.11 -8.56
N SER A 175 20.28 10.01 -9.39
CA SER A 175 19.09 10.80 -9.05
C SER A 175 18.09 10.81 -10.20
N CYS A 176 16.84 10.45 -9.92
CA CYS A 176 15.77 10.41 -10.93
C CYS A 176 15.44 11.78 -11.52
N ASP A 177 15.67 12.85 -10.76
CA ASP A 177 15.39 14.23 -11.16
C ASP A 177 16.53 14.87 -11.99
N GLY A 178 17.61 14.12 -12.25
CA GLY A 178 18.77 14.60 -13.01
C GLY A 178 19.65 15.62 -12.26
N THR A 179 19.40 15.89 -10.98
CA THR A 179 20.21 16.84 -10.20
C THR A 179 21.67 16.46 -10.12
N LYS A 180 21.97 15.17 -9.91
CA LYS A 180 23.36 14.68 -9.86
C LYS A 180 24.07 14.80 -11.20
N GLU A 181 23.38 14.53 -12.30
CA GLU A 181 23.94 14.72 -13.65
C GLU A 181 24.17 16.21 -13.93
N LEU A 182 23.26 17.07 -13.49
CA LEU A 182 23.41 18.52 -13.58
C LEU A 182 24.57 19.03 -12.72
N ASP A 183 24.78 18.50 -11.52
CA ASP A 183 25.90 18.87 -10.63
C ASP A 183 27.25 18.37 -11.18
N LYS A 184 27.30 17.16 -11.76
CA LYS A 184 28.48 16.65 -12.48
C LYS A 184 28.82 17.56 -13.66
N LEU A 185 27.83 17.91 -14.49
CA LEU A 185 28.01 18.83 -15.62
C LEU A 185 28.43 20.23 -15.16
N ALA A 186 27.81 20.75 -14.09
CA ALA A 186 28.18 22.03 -13.50
C ALA A 186 29.65 22.04 -13.04
N THR A 187 30.12 20.94 -12.46
CA THR A 187 31.53 20.79 -12.05
C THR A 187 32.46 20.76 -13.26
N GLN A 188 32.12 19.99 -14.30
CA GLN A 188 32.91 19.91 -15.54
C GLN A 188 32.99 21.25 -16.27
N GLN A 189 31.88 21.97 -16.36
CA GLN A 189 31.75 23.27 -17.02
C GLN A 189 32.12 24.46 -16.10
N ARG A 190 32.54 24.19 -14.85
CA ARG A 190 32.87 25.19 -13.83
C ARG A 190 31.75 26.20 -13.57
N TRP A 191 30.50 25.76 -13.69
CA TRP A 191 29.33 26.54 -13.30
C TRP A 191 29.24 26.62 -11.78
N GLN A 192 28.78 27.76 -11.27
CA GLN A 192 28.65 27.98 -9.83
C GLN A 192 27.20 28.31 -9.48
N ARG A 193 26.76 27.95 -8.27
CA ARG A 193 25.45 28.35 -7.77
C ARG A 193 25.49 29.77 -7.23
N CYS A 194 24.53 30.59 -7.61
CA CYS A 194 24.39 31.95 -7.09
C CYS A 194 24.02 31.92 -5.59
N PRO A 195 24.75 32.61 -4.69
CA PRO A 195 24.48 32.59 -3.25
C PRO A 195 23.08 33.08 -2.87
N GLY A 196 22.49 33.97 -3.67
CA GLY A 196 21.20 34.59 -3.36
C GLY A 196 19.97 33.80 -3.82
N CYS A 197 20.08 32.99 -4.87
CA CYS A 197 18.94 32.33 -5.51
C CYS A 197 19.19 30.87 -5.91
N GLN A 198 20.40 30.35 -5.66
CA GLN A 198 20.85 28.98 -5.94
C GLN A 198 20.81 28.54 -7.41
N THR A 199 20.52 29.45 -8.34
CA THR A 199 20.57 29.21 -9.79
C THR A 199 22.02 28.97 -10.26
N LEU A 200 22.22 27.93 -11.07
CA LEU A 200 23.49 27.64 -11.74
C LEU A 200 23.81 28.73 -12.76
N VAL A 201 25.03 29.26 -12.71
CA VAL A 201 25.51 30.31 -13.61
C VAL A 201 26.88 29.97 -14.19
N GLU A 202 27.03 30.26 -15.47
CA GLU A 202 28.28 30.11 -16.21
C GLU A 202 29.11 31.41 -16.14
N ARG A 203 30.44 31.28 -16.03
CA ARG A 203 31.36 32.43 -16.08
C ARG A 203 31.79 32.66 -17.54
N THR A 204 31.33 33.75 -18.15
CA THR A 204 31.68 34.06 -19.54
C THR A 204 33.00 34.82 -19.71
N MET A 205 33.43 35.71 -18.79
CA MET A 205 34.75 36.39 -18.83
C MET A 205 35.27 36.94 -17.49
N GLY A 206 36.60 36.83 -17.28
CA GLY A 206 37.56 37.86 -16.81
C GLY A 206 37.39 38.66 -15.50
N CYS A 207 36.24 38.64 -14.83
CA CYS A 207 36.00 39.44 -13.62
C CYS A 207 35.44 38.56 -12.49
N SER A 208 35.89 38.79 -11.25
CA SER A 208 35.42 38.08 -10.05
C SER A 208 33.96 38.41 -9.68
N THR A 209 33.39 39.48 -10.25
CA THR A 209 32.04 39.95 -9.96
C THR A 209 31.04 39.39 -10.97
N MET A 210 30.12 38.53 -10.51
CA MET A 210 29.05 37.98 -11.34
C MET A 210 27.73 38.71 -11.10
N THR A 211 27.00 39.04 -12.18
CA THR A 211 25.67 39.68 -12.08
C THR A 211 24.61 38.77 -12.69
N VAL A 212 23.72 38.22 -11.86
CA VAL A 212 22.62 37.35 -12.31
C VAL A 212 21.36 38.20 -12.57
N ARG A 213 20.75 38.05 -13.75
CA ARG A 213 19.50 38.75 -14.11
C ARG A 213 18.32 37.78 -13.96
N ILE A 214 17.74 37.68 -12.77
CA ILE A 214 16.45 37.00 -12.59
C ILE A 214 15.33 38.01 -12.84
N GLY A 215 14.34 37.66 -13.67
CA GLY A 215 13.26 38.53 -14.17
C GLY A 215 12.36 39.22 -13.12
N ARG A 216 12.64 39.10 -11.82
CA ARG A 216 11.92 39.82 -10.76
C ARG A 216 12.76 40.51 -9.68
N LEU A 217 14.10 40.47 -9.67
CA LEU A 217 14.91 41.36 -8.83
C LEU A 217 16.40 41.31 -9.24
N ARG A 218 17.03 42.48 -9.50
CA ARG A 218 18.48 42.57 -9.68
C ARG A 218 19.16 42.44 -8.31
N ARG A 219 19.85 41.32 -8.04
CA ARG A 219 20.68 41.15 -6.83
C ARG A 219 22.16 41.09 -7.23
N LYS A 220 22.98 41.98 -6.67
CA LYS A 220 24.45 41.93 -6.78
C LYS A 220 24.97 41.16 -5.57
N SER A 221 25.79 40.13 -5.79
CA SER A 221 26.52 39.41 -4.73
C SER A 221 28.02 39.54 -4.98
N MET A 222 28.76 39.97 -3.96
CA MET A 222 30.22 40.11 -3.97
C MET A 222 30.81 38.88 -3.28
N TRP A 223 31.65 38.12 -3.98
CA TRP A 223 32.33 36.95 -3.42
C TRP A 223 33.61 37.41 -2.71
N TYR A 224 33.72 37.18 -1.40
CA TYR A 224 35.00 37.15 -0.69
C TYR A 224 35.14 35.80 0.03
N LEU A 225 36.35 35.22 -0.08
CA LEU A 225 36.88 34.01 0.58
C LEU A 225 36.29 32.70 0.01
N LEU A 226 37.05 31.84 -0.66
CA LEU A 226 38.30 31.21 -0.23
C LEU A 226 39.28 31.03 -1.41
N ILE A 227 40.47 31.63 -1.32
CA ILE A 227 41.65 31.19 -2.05
C ILE A 227 42.56 30.55 -1.00
N PRO A 228 42.98 29.28 -1.15
CA PRO A 228 44.07 28.75 -0.33
C PRO A 228 45.34 29.49 -0.74
N VAL A 229 45.92 30.22 0.21
CA VAL A 229 47.22 30.87 0.06
C VAL A 229 48.25 29.76 -0.13
N LEU A 230 48.74 29.59 -1.35
CA LEU A 230 50.02 28.93 -1.60
C LEU A 230 51.10 30.01 -1.41
N GLU A 231 51.65 30.07 -0.19
CA GLU A 231 52.94 30.71 0.06
C GLU A 231 54.03 29.90 -0.62
N SER A 232 54.98 30.58 -1.27
CA SER A 232 56.44 30.39 -1.16
C SER A 232 57.17 31.15 -2.27
N PRO A 233 58.45 31.47 -2.06
CA PRO A 233 59.01 32.73 -1.58
C PRO A 233 59.23 33.80 -2.68
#